data_AF-A0AA96F809-F1
#
_entry.id   AF-A0AA96F809-F1
#
_cell.length_a   1.000
_cell.length_b   1.000
_cell.length_c   1.000
_cell.angle_alpha   90.00
_cell.angle_beta   90.00
_cell.angle_gamma   90.00
#
_symmetry.space_group_name_H-M   'P 1'
#
loop_
_entity.id
_entity.type
_entity.pdbx_description
1 polymer ?
#
loop_
_entity_poly.entity_id
_entity_poly.type
_entity_poly.pdbx_seq_one_letter_code
_entity_poly.pdbx_strand_id
1 'polypeptide(L)'
;MEETEVKVRREPRRRWYWAVLAGLLPLAVVGTSVSAAASWIPADVSAAPDTAQSAPSSIATASVKAEGSVETADISSSIPAIEVSKSPEPVPEPVAPVTSTKKSTKKSTSKSSGSTSASTSSTSSSGAAPAQSYTDYCSNPASPYSAGSSAKSLLTAANKERARLGLNSLGWSGSLANAAQSWSQTMLDTDTLSHSGRGQENVGYTYNSLGLSLASGITIIHKAWMHSYGHCTNIMYPGYSVMGAGAVQSGDGTTVYATENFG
;
A
#
# COMPACT_ATOMS: atom_id res chain seq x y z
N MET A 1 52.51 23.89 17.51
CA MET A 1 52.02 22.72 16.76
C MET A 1 50.58 23.04 16.40
N GLU A 2 50.41 23.73 15.28
CA GLU A 2 49.10 24.15 14.76
C GLU A 2 48.69 23.12 13.72
N GLU A 3 47.65 22.33 14.01
CA GLU A 3 47.07 21.40 13.05
C GLU A 3 45.96 22.12 12.26
N THR A 4 46.23 22.35 10.97
CA THR A 4 45.26 22.90 10.02
C THR A 4 44.26 21.83 9.59
N GLU A 5 43.01 21.99 10.01
CA GLU A 5 41.87 21.14 9.62
C GLU A 5 41.50 21.37 8.14
N VAL A 6 41.70 20.36 7.29
CA VAL A 6 41.31 20.38 5.88
C VAL A 6 39.83 20.02 5.75
N LYS A 7 38.99 21.05 5.58
CA LYS A 7 37.55 20.94 5.37
C LYS A 7 37.24 20.57 3.90
N VAL A 8 37.09 19.28 3.60
CA VAL A 8 36.67 18.82 2.27
C VAL A 8 35.17 19.08 2.09
N ARG A 9 34.82 20.16 1.37
CA ARG A 9 33.45 20.39 0.88
C ARG A 9 33.15 19.38 -0.23
N ARG A 10 32.16 18.50 -0.02
CA ARG A 10 31.58 17.70 -1.11
C ARG A 10 30.60 18.59 -1.90
N GLU A 11 30.94 18.90 -3.15
CA GLU A 11 30.00 19.57 -4.06
C GLU A 11 28.95 18.59 -4.63
N PRO A 12 27.69 19.03 -4.81
CA PRO A 12 26.69 18.24 -5.50
C PRO A 12 26.86 18.31 -7.02
N ARG A 13 26.96 17.15 -7.68
CA ARG A 13 26.99 17.03 -9.14
C ARG A 13 25.62 17.36 -9.74
N ARG A 14 25.42 18.61 -10.14
CA ARG A 14 24.35 19.02 -11.08
C ARG A 14 24.77 18.70 -12.51
N ARG A 15 24.06 17.82 -13.19
CA ARG A 15 24.14 17.68 -14.66
C ARG A 15 23.05 18.54 -15.30
N TRP A 16 23.46 19.71 -15.77
CA TRP A 16 22.76 20.49 -16.79
C TRP A 16 23.18 19.97 -18.17
N TYR A 17 22.22 19.73 -19.06
CA TYR A 17 22.45 19.79 -20.50
C TYR A 17 21.48 20.82 -21.08
N TRP A 18 22.05 21.94 -21.53
CA TRP A 18 21.42 22.89 -22.43
C TRP A 18 21.86 22.58 -23.87
N ALA A 19 20.98 22.95 -24.80
CA ALA A 19 21.25 23.42 -26.16
C ALA A 19 21.57 22.39 -27.27
N VAL A 20 21.14 22.49 -28.53
CA VAL A 20 20.13 23.29 -29.27
C VAL A 20 20.27 22.93 -30.78
N LEU A 21 19.16 23.01 -31.52
CA LEU A 21 18.96 23.31 -32.96
C LEU A 21 19.40 22.37 -34.12
N ALA A 22 18.39 22.20 -35.00
CA ALA A 22 18.35 22.44 -36.45
C ALA A 22 18.60 21.29 -37.44
N GLY A 23 17.60 21.11 -38.34
CA GLY A 23 17.90 20.83 -39.75
C GLY A 23 16.93 19.92 -40.52
N LEU A 24 16.07 20.56 -41.33
CA LEU A 24 15.70 20.16 -42.70
C LEU A 24 14.54 19.15 -42.97
N LEU A 25 13.40 19.74 -43.39
CA LEU A 25 12.51 19.29 -44.49
C LEU A 25 13.26 19.32 -45.85
N PRO A 26 12.77 18.74 -46.98
CA PRO A 26 11.36 18.47 -47.34
C PRO A 26 11.08 17.14 -48.11
N LEU A 27 9.80 16.77 -48.27
CA LEU A 27 9.20 16.48 -49.58
C LEU A 27 7.70 16.16 -49.48
N ALA A 28 6.97 16.76 -50.43
CA ALA A 28 5.54 16.76 -50.58
C ALA A 28 4.97 15.44 -51.10
N VAL A 29 3.77 15.08 -50.66
CA VAL A 29 2.79 14.35 -51.49
C VAL A 29 1.43 15.01 -51.35
N VAL A 30 0.88 15.35 -52.51
CA VAL A 30 -0.42 15.98 -52.78
C VAL A 30 -1.56 15.02 -52.46
N GLY A 31 -2.61 15.51 -51.80
CA GLY A 31 -3.88 14.81 -51.63
C GLY A 31 -5.01 15.82 -51.44
N THR A 32 -5.85 15.93 -52.47
CA THR A 32 -6.89 16.95 -52.67
C THR A 32 -8.15 16.72 -51.83
N SER A 33 -8.65 17.83 -51.24
CA SER A 33 -10.05 18.24 -51.04
C SER A 33 -11.05 17.32 -50.31
N VAL A 34 -11.71 17.83 -49.27
CA VAL A 34 -13.11 18.34 -49.33
C VAL A 34 -13.29 19.35 -48.20
N SER A 35 -13.66 20.58 -48.53
CA SER A 35 -14.01 21.64 -47.58
C SER A 35 -15.45 21.45 -47.12
N ALA A 36 -15.68 21.27 -45.81
CA ALA A 36 -16.99 21.46 -45.20
C ALA A 36 -17.01 22.84 -44.52
N ALA A 37 -17.70 23.81 -45.13
CA ALA A 37 -17.96 25.10 -44.54
C ALA A 37 -19.02 24.95 -43.45
N ALA A 38 -18.65 25.20 -42.19
CA ALA A 38 -19.60 25.39 -41.10
C ALA A 38 -19.67 26.89 -40.78
N SER A 39 -20.73 27.54 -41.23
CA SER A 39 -21.10 28.90 -40.81
C SER A 39 -22.03 28.80 -39.61
N TRP A 40 -21.64 29.39 -38.49
CA TRP A 40 -22.47 29.59 -37.31
C TRP A 40 -23.26 30.89 -37.42
N ILE A 41 -24.59 30.88 -37.21
CA ILE A 41 -25.34 31.91 -36.45
C ILE A 41 -26.66 31.27 -35.89
N PRO A 42 -27.44 31.88 -34.96
CA PRO A 42 -27.78 31.30 -33.67
C PRO A 42 -29.30 31.02 -33.50
N ALA A 43 -29.67 30.57 -32.30
CA ALA A 43 -31.02 30.20 -31.86
C ALA A 43 -32.08 31.30 -32.00
N ASP A 44 -33.33 30.90 -32.31
CA ASP A 44 -34.50 31.30 -31.54
C ASP A 44 -35.76 30.42 -31.84
N VAL A 45 -36.46 30.09 -30.76
CA VAL A 45 -37.90 29.85 -30.54
C VAL A 45 -38.79 28.95 -31.45
N SER A 46 -39.39 27.97 -30.76
CA SER A 46 -40.82 27.55 -30.78
C SER A 46 -41.43 26.68 -31.90
N ALA A 47 -42.27 25.77 -31.41
CA ALA A 47 -43.40 25.06 -32.04
C ALA A 47 -43.12 23.78 -32.86
N ALA A 48 -43.57 22.66 -32.28
CA ALA A 48 -43.90 21.39 -32.95
C ALA A 48 -45.19 21.55 -33.80
N PRO A 49 -45.80 20.48 -34.38
CA PRO A 49 -45.33 19.12 -34.69
C PRO A 49 -45.56 18.75 -36.19
N ASP A 50 -44.92 17.69 -36.71
CA ASP A 50 -45.64 16.68 -37.53
C ASP A 50 -44.79 15.47 -37.94
N THR A 51 -45.19 14.33 -37.39
CA THR A 51 -45.55 13.07 -38.06
C THR A 51 -44.99 12.76 -39.47
N ALA A 52 -44.12 11.74 -39.57
CA ALA A 52 -44.26 10.54 -40.42
C ALA A 52 -42.90 9.79 -40.52
N GLN A 53 -42.73 8.63 -39.90
CA GLN A 53 -43.07 7.27 -40.36
C GLN A 53 -42.08 6.66 -41.38
N SER A 54 -41.53 5.50 -40.95
CA SER A 54 -41.17 4.31 -41.76
C SER A 54 -39.69 3.99 -42.05
N ALA A 55 -39.23 3.05 -41.23
CA ALA A 55 -38.53 1.79 -41.59
C ALA A 55 -36.98 1.74 -41.65
N PRO A 56 -36.37 0.64 -41.14
CA PRO A 56 -34.92 0.52 -40.94
C PRO A 56 -34.21 -0.15 -42.11
N SER A 57 -33.00 0.31 -42.41
CA SER A 57 -32.05 -0.42 -43.26
C SER A 57 -30.89 -0.94 -42.40
N SER A 58 -30.91 -2.25 -42.18
CA SER A 58 -29.84 -3.05 -41.59
C SER A 58 -28.73 -3.27 -42.61
N ILE A 59 -27.46 -2.92 -42.29
CA ILE A 59 -26.28 -3.50 -42.93
C ILE A 59 -25.16 -3.74 -41.90
N ALA A 60 -24.94 -5.04 -41.66
CA ALA A 60 -23.73 -5.78 -41.29
C ALA A 60 -22.60 -5.11 -40.48
N THR A 61 -22.46 -5.53 -39.22
CA THR A 61 -21.21 -5.46 -38.46
C THR A 61 -20.40 -6.74 -38.74
N ALA A 62 -19.24 -6.61 -39.39
CA ALA A 62 -18.31 -7.71 -39.54
C ALA A 62 -17.65 -8.02 -38.18
N SER A 63 -17.75 -9.28 -37.75
CA SER A 63 -17.14 -9.78 -36.52
C SER A 63 -15.68 -10.12 -36.78
N VAL A 64 -14.75 -9.47 -36.05
CA VAL A 64 -13.33 -9.82 -36.07
C VAL A 64 -13.10 -10.93 -35.05
N LYS A 65 -12.78 -12.12 -35.55
CA LYS A 65 -12.42 -13.31 -34.78
C LYS A 65 -10.95 -13.19 -34.35
N ALA A 66 -10.71 -13.11 -33.04
CA ALA A 66 -9.39 -13.32 -32.46
C ALA A 66 -9.23 -14.81 -32.13
N GLU A 67 -8.20 -15.43 -32.70
CA GLU A 67 -7.79 -16.80 -32.38
C GLU A 67 -6.62 -16.70 -31.39
N GLY A 68 -6.81 -17.21 -30.18
CA GLY A 68 -5.83 -17.17 -29.11
C GLY A 68 -6.26 -18.06 -27.95
N SER A 69 -5.72 -19.28 -27.96
CA SER A 69 -5.96 -20.36 -27.00
C SER A 69 -5.55 -19.95 -25.58
N VAL A 70 -6.41 -20.21 -24.59
CA VAL A 70 -6.09 -20.04 -23.17
C VAL A 70 -5.42 -21.31 -22.65
N GLU A 71 -4.09 -21.28 -22.56
CA GLU A 71 -3.34 -22.30 -21.85
C GLU A 71 -3.19 -21.88 -20.38
N THR A 72 -3.59 -22.77 -19.48
CA THR A 72 -3.61 -22.60 -18.03
C THR A 72 -2.21 -22.41 -17.48
N ALA A 73 -1.83 -21.17 -17.14
CA ALA A 73 -0.61 -20.90 -16.40
C ALA A 73 -0.82 -21.19 -14.91
N ASP A 74 -0.23 -22.29 -14.46
CA ASP A 74 -0.08 -22.66 -13.05
C ASP A 74 0.82 -21.63 -12.34
N ILE A 75 0.21 -20.82 -11.49
CA ILE A 75 0.87 -19.73 -10.74
C ILE A 75 1.53 -20.20 -9.43
N SER A 76 1.72 -21.51 -9.23
CA SER A 76 2.23 -22.06 -7.97
C SER A 76 3.77 -22.02 -7.81
N SER A 77 4.55 -21.56 -8.81
CA SER A 77 6.02 -21.69 -8.78
C SER A 77 6.85 -20.40 -8.66
N SER A 78 6.24 -19.22 -8.44
CA SER A 78 6.99 -17.94 -8.47
C SER A 78 6.99 -17.14 -7.16
N ILE A 79 6.94 -17.80 -6.00
CA ILE A 79 7.21 -17.13 -4.72
C ILE A 79 8.66 -17.44 -4.33
N PRO A 80 9.62 -16.51 -4.43
CA PRO A 80 10.94 -16.73 -3.87
C PRO A 80 10.84 -16.82 -2.34
N ALA A 81 11.35 -17.91 -1.77
CA ALA A 81 11.53 -18.04 -0.33
C ALA A 81 12.60 -17.03 0.11
N ILE A 82 12.20 -16.04 0.92
CA ILE A 82 13.12 -15.06 1.50
C ILE A 82 13.77 -15.71 2.73
N GLU A 83 15.04 -16.11 2.61
CA GLU A 83 15.87 -16.42 3.78
C GLU A 83 16.24 -15.11 4.50
N VAL A 84 15.66 -14.93 5.69
CA VAL A 84 15.99 -13.85 6.61
C VAL A 84 17.34 -14.18 7.27
N SER A 85 18.42 -13.62 6.74
CA SER A 85 19.73 -13.63 7.42
C SER A 85 19.67 -12.70 8.64
N LYS A 86 19.61 -13.28 9.83
CA LYS A 86 19.73 -12.53 11.09
C LYS A 86 21.20 -12.15 11.32
N SER A 87 21.47 -10.85 11.38
CA SER A 87 22.73 -10.30 11.89
C SER A 87 22.82 -10.52 13.41
N PRO A 88 23.98 -10.90 13.97
CA PRO A 88 24.12 -11.33 15.36
C PRO A 88 23.85 -10.21 16.38
N GLU A 89 23.24 -10.58 17.51
CA GLU A 89 22.89 -9.68 18.62
C GLU A 89 24.13 -9.00 19.24
N PRO A 90 24.05 -7.71 19.60
CA PRO A 90 25.09 -7.06 20.38
C PRO A 90 25.10 -7.57 21.83
N VAL A 91 26.29 -7.97 22.30
CA VAL A 91 26.57 -8.40 23.67
C VAL A 91 26.25 -7.27 24.67
N PRO A 92 25.50 -7.52 25.77
CA PRO A 92 25.20 -6.49 26.76
C PRO A 92 26.42 -6.20 27.66
N GLU A 93 26.88 -4.95 27.68
CA GLU A 93 27.81 -4.45 28.70
C GLU A 93 27.09 -4.12 30.03
N PRO A 94 27.79 -4.24 31.18
CA PRO A 94 27.18 -4.38 32.50
C PRO A 94 26.66 -3.07 33.12
N VAL A 95 25.48 -3.15 33.75
CA VAL A 95 24.81 -2.05 34.46
C VAL A 95 25.43 -1.87 35.86
N ALA A 96 25.89 -0.66 36.18
CA ALA A 96 26.30 -0.29 37.54
C ALA A 96 25.09 0.12 38.41
N PRO A 97 25.10 -0.17 39.73
CA PRO A 97 23.95 0.07 40.61
C PRO A 97 24.02 1.45 41.28
N VAL A 98 22.87 2.11 41.43
CA VAL A 98 22.69 3.16 42.46
C VAL A 98 21.44 2.91 43.28
N THR A 99 21.67 2.67 44.56
CA THR A 99 20.73 2.40 45.64
C THR A 99 20.28 3.68 46.37
N SER A 100 19.04 3.63 46.89
CA SER A 100 18.46 4.36 48.03
C SER A 100 18.27 5.88 47.90
N THR A 101 17.10 6.45 48.24
CA THR A 101 16.63 6.58 49.63
C THR A 101 15.12 6.88 49.72
N LYS A 102 14.50 6.33 50.75
CA LYS A 102 13.09 6.34 51.17
C LYS A 102 12.84 7.46 52.20
N LYS A 103 11.60 8.03 52.25
CA LYS A 103 10.82 8.55 53.43
C LYS A 103 10.03 9.82 53.03
N SER A 104 8.82 10.16 53.49
CA SER A 104 7.63 9.48 54.02
C SER A 104 6.52 10.55 54.15
N THR A 105 5.26 10.13 53.98
CA THR A 105 4.00 10.68 54.55
C THR A 105 3.58 12.15 54.35
N LYS A 106 2.38 12.35 53.78
CA LYS A 106 1.21 12.81 54.57
C LYS A 106 -0.14 12.49 53.91
N LYS A 107 -1.06 12.14 54.81
CA LYS A 107 -2.48 11.81 54.74
C LYS A 107 -3.36 13.02 54.35
N SER A 108 -4.35 12.81 53.50
CA SER A 108 -5.61 13.58 53.50
C SER A 108 -6.76 12.71 52.99
N THR A 109 -7.67 12.43 53.91
CA THR A 109 -9.03 11.90 53.75
C THR A 109 -9.93 12.87 53.00
N SER A 110 -10.74 12.35 52.06
CA SER A 110 -12.10 12.84 51.83
C SER A 110 -13.01 11.67 51.41
N LYS A 111 -14.30 11.85 51.68
CA LYS A 111 -15.35 10.84 51.82
C LYS A 111 -16.46 11.15 50.82
N SER A 112 -17.09 10.08 50.32
CA SER A 112 -18.51 9.95 49.95
C SER A 112 -18.93 9.97 48.47
N SER A 113 -19.92 9.09 48.25
CA SER A 113 -20.86 8.93 47.12
C SER A 113 -20.28 8.29 45.86
N GLY A 114 -20.70 7.11 45.42
CA GLY A 114 -22.00 6.47 45.54
C GLY A 114 -22.67 6.49 44.17
N SER A 115 -22.51 5.42 43.39
CA SER A 115 -23.45 5.04 42.33
C SER A 115 -23.17 3.61 41.89
N THR A 116 -24.04 2.72 42.36
CA THR A 116 -24.14 1.32 41.95
C THR A 116 -24.94 1.31 40.65
N SER A 117 -24.28 1.03 39.52
CA SER A 117 -24.97 0.67 38.27
C SER A 117 -24.71 -0.80 37.98
N ALA A 118 -25.78 -1.58 38.12
CA ALA A 118 -25.82 -2.99 37.79
C ALA A 118 -25.52 -3.18 36.30
N SER A 119 -24.40 -3.81 35.99
CA SER A 119 -24.11 -4.32 34.66
C SER A 119 -24.86 -5.64 34.47
N THR A 120 -25.91 -5.60 33.66
CA THR A 120 -26.58 -6.79 33.14
C THR A 120 -25.61 -7.55 32.25
N SER A 121 -25.10 -8.67 32.74
CA SER A 121 -24.29 -9.62 32.00
C SER A 121 -25.14 -10.32 30.95
N SER A 122 -25.08 -9.85 29.71
CA SER A 122 -25.55 -10.62 28.55
C SER A 122 -24.52 -11.70 28.24
N THR A 123 -24.75 -12.89 28.78
CA THR A 123 -24.09 -14.13 28.39
C THR A 123 -24.52 -14.47 26.96
N SER A 124 -23.70 -14.08 25.99
CA SER A 124 -23.80 -14.56 24.61
C SER A 124 -22.98 -15.84 24.49
N SER A 125 -23.64 -16.97 24.75
CA SER A 125 -23.15 -18.30 24.40
C SER A 125 -23.26 -18.48 22.88
N SER A 126 -22.15 -18.34 22.16
CA SER A 126 -22.02 -18.85 20.80
C SER A 126 -20.75 -19.68 20.74
N GLY A 127 -20.89 -20.94 20.32
CA GLY A 127 -19.90 -22.00 20.50
C GLY A 127 -18.50 -21.58 20.07
N ALA A 128 -17.57 -21.61 21.02
CA ALA A 128 -16.16 -21.38 20.76
C ALA A 128 -15.63 -22.53 19.90
N ALA A 129 -15.52 -22.28 18.59
CA ALA A 129 -14.48 -22.89 17.79
C ALA A 129 -13.15 -22.70 18.54
N PRO A 130 -12.23 -23.68 18.51
CA PRO A 130 -10.93 -23.50 19.16
C PRO A 130 -10.32 -22.20 18.62
N ALA A 131 -10.06 -21.25 19.51
CA ALA A 131 -9.45 -19.98 19.17
C ALA A 131 -8.01 -20.29 18.71
N GLN A 132 -7.86 -20.52 17.41
CA GLN A 132 -6.56 -20.73 16.79
C GLN A 132 -5.67 -19.54 17.14
N SER A 133 -4.47 -19.80 17.65
CA SER A 133 -3.54 -18.72 17.94
C SER A 133 -3.13 -18.04 16.63
N TYR A 134 -2.84 -16.74 16.69
CA TYR A 134 -2.39 -16.03 15.48
C TYR A 134 -1.07 -16.58 14.94
N THR A 135 -0.21 -17.12 15.80
CA THR A 135 1.04 -17.79 15.40
C THR A 135 0.78 -19.10 14.66
N ASP A 136 -0.24 -19.88 15.06
CA ASP A 136 -0.64 -21.09 14.35
C ASP A 136 -1.25 -20.73 12.99
N TYR A 137 -2.06 -19.67 12.94
CA TYR A 137 -2.60 -19.15 11.69
C TYR A 137 -1.51 -18.70 10.71
N CYS A 138 -0.52 -17.94 11.18
CA CYS A 138 0.58 -17.47 10.33
C CYS A 138 1.54 -18.56 9.88
N SER A 139 1.50 -19.76 10.48
CA SER A 139 2.30 -20.91 10.04
C SER A 139 1.71 -21.55 8.78
N ASN A 140 0.40 -21.46 8.57
CA ASN A 140 -0.28 -21.93 7.37
C ASN A 140 -1.56 -21.10 7.14
N PRO A 141 -1.40 -19.86 6.64
CA PRO A 141 -2.52 -18.93 6.47
C PRO A 141 -3.49 -19.44 5.41
N ALA A 142 -4.79 -19.33 5.70
CA ALA A 142 -5.84 -19.50 4.69
C ALA A 142 -5.73 -18.43 3.59
N SER A 143 -6.50 -18.58 2.49
CA SER A 143 -6.50 -17.63 1.37
C SER A 143 -6.59 -16.16 1.82
N PRO A 144 -5.52 -15.36 1.66
CA PRO A 144 -5.51 -13.99 2.16
C PRO A 144 -6.49 -13.08 1.41
N TYR A 145 -7.05 -12.11 2.12
CA TYR A 145 -7.94 -11.11 1.55
C TYR A 145 -7.21 -10.22 0.55
N SER A 146 -7.94 -9.71 -0.44
CA SER A 146 -7.40 -8.73 -1.38
C SER A 146 -7.40 -7.35 -0.74
N ALA A 147 -6.30 -6.62 -0.90
CA ALA A 147 -6.13 -5.29 -0.32
C ALA A 147 -6.89 -4.20 -1.05
N GLY A 148 -7.09 -4.28 -2.38
CA GLY A 148 -7.81 -3.25 -3.14
C GLY A 148 -6.87 -2.21 -3.76
N SER A 149 -7.35 -0.99 -3.97
CA SER A 149 -6.72 -0.02 -4.89
C SER A 149 -5.86 1.08 -4.27
N SER A 150 -5.68 1.11 -2.94
CA SER A 150 -4.94 2.19 -2.27
C SER A 150 -4.12 1.68 -1.09
N ALA A 151 -3.10 2.43 -0.67
CA ALA A 151 -2.36 2.07 0.55
C ALA A 151 -3.29 1.95 1.77
N LYS A 152 -4.32 2.80 1.87
CA LYS A 152 -5.30 2.70 2.96
C LYS A 152 -6.17 1.45 2.89
N SER A 153 -6.34 0.83 1.73
CA SER A 153 -7.14 -0.39 1.62
C SER A 153 -6.44 -1.63 2.19
N LEU A 154 -5.12 -1.54 2.45
CA LEU A 154 -4.39 -2.50 3.29
C LEU A 154 -4.96 -2.60 4.71
N LEU A 155 -5.41 -1.48 5.31
CA LEU A 155 -6.09 -1.51 6.62
C LEU A 155 -7.34 -2.38 6.58
N THR A 156 -8.14 -2.25 5.53
CA THR A 156 -9.35 -3.05 5.35
C THR A 156 -9.01 -4.53 5.22
N ALA A 157 -7.94 -4.86 4.50
CA ALA A 157 -7.47 -6.24 4.35
C ALA A 157 -6.99 -6.81 5.68
N ALA A 158 -6.07 -6.12 6.35
CA ALA A 158 -5.55 -6.48 7.67
C ALA A 158 -6.67 -6.67 8.69
N ASN A 159 -7.67 -5.78 8.74
CA ASN A 159 -8.80 -5.94 9.65
C ASN A 159 -9.71 -7.12 9.32
N LYS A 160 -9.84 -7.50 8.04
CA LYS A 160 -10.53 -8.73 7.66
C LYS A 160 -9.75 -9.96 8.09
N GLU A 161 -8.42 -9.93 7.98
CA GLU A 161 -7.55 -11.01 8.48
C GLU A 161 -7.70 -11.16 10.00
N ARG A 162 -7.58 -10.06 10.74
CA ARG A 162 -7.72 -10.01 12.19
C ARG A 162 -9.09 -10.50 12.68
N ALA A 163 -10.16 -10.17 11.95
CA ALA A 163 -11.51 -10.62 12.26
C ALA A 163 -11.66 -12.15 12.20
N ARG A 164 -10.84 -12.88 11.43
CA ARG A 164 -10.89 -14.36 11.37
C ARG A 164 -10.65 -15.02 12.73
N LEU A 165 -9.83 -14.39 13.57
CA LEU A 165 -9.47 -14.88 14.90
C LEU A 165 -10.13 -14.05 16.02
N GLY A 166 -11.09 -13.19 15.69
CA GLY A 166 -11.75 -12.31 16.66
C GLY A 166 -10.81 -11.25 17.26
N LEU A 167 -9.73 -10.88 16.57
CA LEU A 167 -8.80 -9.86 17.03
C LEU A 167 -9.38 -8.45 16.85
N ASN A 168 -9.01 -7.53 17.75
CA ASN A 168 -9.42 -6.13 17.67
C ASN A 168 -8.97 -5.50 16.35
N SER A 169 -9.85 -4.74 15.71
CA SER A 169 -9.51 -3.99 14.50
C SER A 169 -8.50 -2.88 14.80
N LEU A 170 -7.59 -2.67 13.86
CA LEU A 170 -6.67 -1.53 13.86
C LEU A 170 -7.41 -0.28 13.39
N GLY A 171 -7.05 0.87 13.97
CA GLY A 171 -7.36 2.20 13.45
C GLY A 171 -6.32 2.68 12.44
N TRP A 172 -6.64 3.78 11.73
CA TRP A 172 -5.69 4.42 10.82
C TRP A 172 -4.91 5.53 11.54
N SER A 173 -3.59 5.48 11.46
CA SER A 173 -2.69 6.55 11.90
C SER A 173 -2.09 7.29 10.71
N GLY A 174 -2.39 8.59 10.60
CA GLY A 174 -1.83 9.44 9.54
C GLY A 174 -0.31 9.62 9.64
N SER A 175 0.25 9.67 10.86
CA SER A 175 1.69 9.79 11.05
C SER A 175 2.44 8.53 10.61
N LEU A 176 1.91 7.34 10.96
CA LEU A 176 2.46 6.06 10.50
C LEU A 176 2.36 5.92 8.97
N ALA A 177 1.25 6.36 8.38
CA ALA A 177 1.04 6.32 6.93
C ALA A 177 2.02 7.23 6.19
N ASN A 178 2.26 8.45 6.69
CA ASN A 178 3.24 9.35 6.11
C ASN A 178 4.66 8.77 6.18
N ALA A 179 5.02 8.14 7.30
CA ALA A 179 6.30 7.45 7.46
C ALA A 179 6.44 6.28 6.46
N ALA A 180 5.40 5.44 6.36
CA ALA A 180 5.37 4.31 5.43
C ALA A 180 5.43 4.75 3.95
N GLN A 181 4.78 5.86 3.60
CA GLN A 181 4.83 6.43 2.25
C GLN A 181 6.23 6.95 1.93
N SER A 182 6.83 7.71 2.84
CA SER A 182 8.20 8.21 2.66
C SER A 182 9.20 7.07 2.52
N TRP A 183 9.03 5.98 3.27
CA TRP A 183 9.91 4.84 3.20
C TRP A 183 9.73 4.04 1.90
N SER A 184 8.48 3.84 1.46
CA SER A 184 8.20 3.22 0.17
C SER A 184 8.84 4.00 -1.00
N GLN A 185 8.80 5.34 -0.94
CA GLN A 185 9.51 6.19 -1.89
C GLN A 185 11.04 6.00 -1.81
N THR A 186 11.59 5.92 -0.61
CA THR A 186 13.04 5.70 -0.42
C THR A 186 13.49 4.36 -1.02
N MET A 187 12.72 3.30 -0.82
CA MET A 187 12.98 1.99 -1.41
C MET A 187 12.95 2.05 -2.94
N LEU A 188 11.98 2.75 -3.53
CA LEU A 188 11.91 2.97 -4.97
C LEU A 188 13.10 3.78 -5.50
N ASP A 189 13.45 4.88 -4.83
CA ASP A 189 14.52 5.80 -5.27
C ASP A 189 15.91 5.16 -5.20
N THR A 190 16.09 4.22 -4.28
CA THR A 190 17.37 3.52 -4.06
C THR A 190 17.44 2.15 -4.71
N ASP A 191 16.33 1.67 -5.26
CA ASP A 191 16.16 0.30 -5.76
C ASP A 191 16.58 -0.76 -4.73
N THR A 192 16.11 -0.59 -3.49
CA THR A 192 16.39 -1.52 -2.40
C THR A 192 15.14 -1.93 -1.67
N LEU A 193 15.08 -3.20 -1.26
CA LEU A 193 14.10 -3.68 -0.28
C LEU A 193 14.79 -3.74 1.08
N SER A 194 14.48 -2.79 1.95
CA SER A 194 15.03 -2.75 3.30
C SER A 194 14.04 -2.21 4.32
N HIS A 195 14.20 -2.66 5.55
CA HIS A 195 13.53 -2.10 6.72
C HIS A 195 14.05 -0.70 7.01
N SER A 196 13.17 0.24 7.41
CA SER A 196 13.56 1.59 7.81
C SER A 196 14.35 1.61 9.12
N GLY A 197 14.26 0.52 9.89
CA GLY A 197 14.80 0.42 11.25
C GLY A 197 13.99 1.25 12.26
N ARG A 198 12.81 1.74 11.87
CA ARG A 198 11.94 2.58 12.69
C ARG A 198 10.66 1.84 13.02
N GLY A 199 10.68 1.12 14.13
CA GLY A 199 9.50 0.48 14.69
C GLY A 199 9.10 -0.81 14.00
N GLN A 200 7.82 -1.14 14.15
CA GLN A 200 7.26 -2.42 13.71
C GLN A 200 6.67 -2.27 12.31
N GLU A 201 7.32 -2.89 11.33
CA GLU A 201 7.02 -2.67 9.93
C GLU A 201 6.97 -3.96 9.10
N ASN A 202 6.14 -3.96 8.07
CA ASN A 202 6.25 -4.86 6.93
C ASN A 202 6.69 -4.04 5.73
N VAL A 203 7.68 -4.51 4.99
CA VAL A 203 8.12 -3.92 3.72
C VAL A 203 7.96 -4.96 2.62
N GLY A 204 7.66 -4.51 1.41
CA GLY A 204 7.47 -5.41 0.29
C GLY A 204 7.55 -4.67 -1.03
N TYR A 205 7.86 -5.43 -2.08
CA TYR A 205 7.73 -4.96 -3.44
C TYR A 205 7.23 -6.07 -4.34
N THR A 206 6.76 -5.70 -5.52
CA THR A 206 6.50 -6.63 -6.60
C THR A 206 6.93 -6.00 -7.91
N TYR A 207 7.33 -6.86 -8.84
CA TYR A 207 7.79 -6.50 -10.17
C TYR A 207 7.05 -7.29 -11.25
N ASN A 208 6.73 -6.64 -12.36
CA ASN A 208 6.25 -7.27 -13.58
C ASN A 208 6.75 -6.48 -14.80
N SER A 209 7.52 -7.14 -15.67
CA SER A 209 8.07 -6.54 -16.88
C SER A 209 6.99 -6.10 -17.89
N LEU A 210 5.80 -6.69 -17.83
CA LEU A 210 4.64 -6.30 -18.65
C LEU A 210 3.84 -5.15 -18.01
N GLY A 211 4.26 -4.66 -16.85
CA GLY A 211 3.58 -3.66 -16.07
C GLY A 211 2.56 -4.25 -15.09
N LEU A 212 2.27 -3.48 -14.04
CA LEU A 212 1.15 -3.73 -13.13
C LEU A 212 0.49 -2.41 -12.77
N SER A 213 -0.76 -2.46 -12.30
CA SER A 213 -1.35 -1.29 -11.64
C SER A 213 -0.86 -1.20 -10.19
N LEU A 214 -0.83 0.00 -9.61
CA LEU A 214 -0.56 0.19 -8.17
C LEU A 214 -1.49 -0.69 -7.31
N ALA A 215 -2.78 -0.77 -7.68
CA ALA A 215 -3.77 -1.61 -7.01
C ALA A 215 -3.38 -3.10 -7.03
N SER A 216 -3.02 -3.62 -8.21
CA SER A 216 -2.57 -5.01 -8.35
C SER A 216 -1.33 -5.26 -7.50
N GLY A 217 -0.38 -4.32 -7.48
CA GLY A 217 0.85 -4.44 -6.71
C GLY A 217 0.60 -4.51 -5.21
N ILE A 218 -0.23 -3.61 -4.69
CA ILE A 218 -0.63 -3.60 -3.28
C ILE A 218 -1.31 -4.93 -2.90
N THR A 219 -2.20 -5.45 -3.75
CA THR A 219 -2.85 -6.75 -3.49
C THR A 219 -1.86 -7.92 -3.50
N ILE A 220 -0.90 -7.94 -4.43
CA ILE A 220 0.15 -8.98 -4.49
C ILE A 220 0.99 -8.93 -3.21
N ILE A 221 1.45 -7.73 -2.84
CA ILE A 221 2.31 -7.54 -1.66
C ILE A 221 1.57 -7.96 -0.38
N HIS A 222 0.31 -7.56 -0.18
CA HIS A 222 -0.46 -7.96 1.00
C HIS A 222 -0.61 -9.49 1.12
N LYS A 223 -0.92 -10.15 0.00
CA LYS A 223 -1.01 -11.62 -0.02
C LYS A 223 0.34 -12.26 0.31
N ALA A 224 1.43 -11.73 -0.23
CA ALA A 224 2.78 -12.20 0.07
C ALA A 224 3.15 -12.01 1.55
N TRP A 225 2.77 -10.88 2.16
CA TRP A 225 2.92 -10.66 3.60
C TRP A 225 2.15 -11.68 4.42
N MET A 226 0.88 -11.94 4.07
CA MET A 226 0.09 -12.93 4.79
C MET A 226 0.67 -14.34 4.68
N HIS A 227 1.29 -14.72 3.56
CA HIS A 227 1.99 -15.99 3.38
C HIS A 227 3.37 -16.06 4.07
N SER A 228 3.90 -14.94 4.53
CA SER A 228 5.17 -14.88 5.23
C SER A 228 4.93 -14.84 6.73
N TYR A 229 5.38 -15.87 7.46
CA TYR A 229 5.19 -15.99 8.92
C TYR A 229 5.45 -14.68 9.68
N GLY A 230 6.62 -14.06 9.51
CA GLY A 230 6.98 -12.81 10.21
C GLY A 230 6.02 -11.65 9.90
N HIS A 231 5.78 -11.36 8.61
CA HIS A 231 4.88 -10.29 8.19
C HIS A 231 3.43 -10.53 8.62
N CYS A 232 2.94 -11.78 8.52
CA CYS A 232 1.63 -12.18 9.03
C CYS A 232 1.55 -11.95 10.54
N THR A 233 2.57 -12.34 11.32
CA THR A 233 2.56 -12.13 12.77
C THR A 233 2.52 -10.65 13.15
N ASN A 234 3.13 -9.76 12.36
CA ASN A 234 2.99 -8.31 12.56
C ASN A 234 1.53 -7.84 12.33
N ILE A 235 0.91 -8.23 11.20
CA ILE A 235 -0.48 -7.86 10.88
C ILE A 235 -1.45 -8.37 11.95
N MET A 236 -1.22 -9.59 12.43
CA MET A 236 -2.09 -10.29 13.36
C MET A 236 -1.73 -10.05 14.84
N TYR A 237 -0.69 -9.27 15.14
CA TYR A 237 -0.25 -9.07 16.53
C TYR A 237 -1.36 -8.36 17.34
N PRO A 238 -1.85 -8.96 18.45
CA PRO A 238 -2.97 -8.38 19.19
C PRO A 238 -2.64 -7.07 19.92
N GLY A 239 -1.35 -6.79 20.16
CA GLY A 239 -0.91 -5.62 20.92
C GLY A 239 -0.96 -4.30 20.15
N TYR A 240 -1.14 -4.32 18.83
CA TYR A 240 -1.32 -3.10 18.04
C TYR A 240 -2.78 -2.64 18.05
N SER A 241 -2.94 -1.32 18.02
CA SER A 241 -4.24 -0.63 17.97
C SER A 241 -4.39 0.26 16.74
N VAL A 242 -3.27 0.64 16.11
CA VAL A 242 -3.26 1.47 14.91
C VAL A 242 -2.26 0.94 13.88
N MET A 243 -2.51 1.26 12.62
CA MET A 243 -1.53 1.10 11.54
C MET A 243 -1.58 2.28 10.58
N GLY A 244 -0.52 2.43 9.80
CA GLY A 244 -0.48 3.28 8.63
C GLY A 244 0.31 2.61 7.53
N ALA A 245 -0.08 2.85 6.28
CA ALA A 245 0.56 2.23 5.14
C ALA A 245 0.83 3.25 4.04
N GLY A 246 1.85 2.96 3.23
CA GLY A 246 2.23 3.72 2.06
C GLY A 246 2.59 2.78 0.92
N ALA A 247 2.40 3.25 -0.31
CA ALA A 247 2.77 2.51 -1.50
C ALA A 247 3.16 3.47 -2.62
N VAL A 248 4.12 3.07 -3.45
CA VAL A 248 4.59 3.85 -4.59
C VAL A 248 4.82 2.92 -5.77
N GLN A 249 4.56 3.43 -6.97
CA GLN A 249 4.81 2.74 -8.23
C GLN A 249 5.93 3.44 -9.00
N SER A 250 6.80 2.67 -9.64
CA SER A 250 7.82 3.20 -10.56
C SER A 250 7.19 3.93 -11.74
N GLY A 251 7.92 4.89 -12.32
CA GLY A 251 7.39 5.71 -13.43
C GLY A 251 7.06 4.92 -14.71
N ASP A 252 7.68 3.75 -14.89
CA ASP A 252 7.41 2.81 -15.99
C ASP A 252 6.29 1.80 -15.66
N GLY A 253 5.73 1.84 -14.45
CA GLY A 253 4.63 0.97 -14.02
C GLY A 253 5.01 -0.48 -13.76
N THR A 254 6.30 -0.83 -13.79
CA THR A 254 6.77 -2.23 -13.65
C THR A 254 6.99 -2.66 -12.22
N THR A 255 7.11 -1.72 -11.28
CA THR A 255 7.46 -2.01 -9.88
C THR A 255 6.53 -1.28 -8.93
N VAL A 256 6.11 -1.95 -7.87
CA VAL A 256 5.40 -1.33 -6.74
C VAL A 256 6.14 -1.68 -5.46
N TYR A 257 6.43 -0.68 -4.64
CA TYR A 257 6.92 -0.81 -3.27
C TYR A 257 5.81 -0.43 -2.30
N ALA A 258 5.71 -1.13 -1.17
CA ALA A 258 4.78 -0.80 -0.11
C ALA A 258 5.38 -1.06 1.29
N THR A 259 4.89 -0.30 2.26
CA THR A 259 5.23 -0.41 3.67
C THR A 259 3.96 -0.35 4.52
N GLU A 260 3.86 -1.20 5.54
CA GLU A 260 2.88 -1.11 6.63
C GLU A 260 3.62 -0.89 7.95
N ASN A 261 3.21 0.10 8.73
CA ASN A 261 3.73 0.38 10.06
C ASN A 261 2.64 0.20 11.11
N PHE A 262 3.00 -0.34 12.27
CA PHE A 262 2.07 -0.66 13.37
C PHE A 262 2.41 0.08 14.67
N GLY A 263 1.39 0.32 15.51
CA GLY A 263 1.53 0.96 16.82
C GLY A 263 0.39 0.67 17.79
#